data_AF-A0A9E5J2F6-F1
#
_entry.id   AF-A0A9E5J2F6-F1
#
_cell.length_a   1.000
_cell.length_b   1.000
_cell.length_c   1.000
_cell.angle_alpha   90.00
_cell.angle_beta   90.00
_cell.angle_gamma   90.00
#
_symmetry.space_group_name_H-M   'P 1'
#
loop_
_entity.id
_entity.type
_entity.pdbx_description
1 polymer ?
#
loop_
_entity_poly.entity_id
_entity_poly.type
_entity_poly.pdbx_seq_one_letter_code
_entity_poly.pdbx_strand_id
1 'polypeptide(L)'
;MPTKTKSKKSGKSPARKAVKYVYSFGNGKADGNGKMKSLLGGKGANLAEMTRIRLPVPPGFTITTEVCTYFYDHNRTYPAALDRQI
;
A
#
# COMPACT_ATOMS: atom_id res chain seq x y z
N MET A 1 13.45 -30.46 31.31
CA MET A 1 12.44 -31.22 30.54
C MET A 1 11.04 -30.79 31.02
N PRO A 2 9.96 -30.86 30.21
CA PRO A 2 9.43 -29.86 29.28
C PRO A 2 8.03 -29.32 29.69
N THR A 3 7.54 -28.21 29.11
CA THR A 3 6.25 -28.16 28.34
C THR A 3 5.72 -26.73 28.06
N LYS A 4 5.68 -26.42 26.75
CA LYS A 4 4.58 -25.77 25.97
C LYS A 4 4.09 -24.36 26.31
N THR A 5 4.61 -23.40 25.53
CA THR A 5 3.88 -22.68 24.45
C THR A 5 2.36 -22.54 24.57
N LYS A 6 1.87 -21.29 24.66
CA LYS A 6 0.63 -20.86 23.97
C LYS A 6 0.81 -19.49 23.31
N SER A 7 1.22 -19.55 22.05
CA SER A 7 1.06 -18.50 21.05
C SER A 7 -0.44 -18.19 20.89
N LYS A 8 -0.86 -16.97 21.24
CA LYS A 8 -2.17 -16.42 20.85
C LYS A 8 -2.11 -16.09 19.36
N LYS A 9 -2.45 -17.07 18.52
CA LYS A 9 -2.77 -16.84 17.11
C LYS A 9 -4.10 -16.08 17.04
N SER A 10 -4.05 -14.81 16.70
CA SER A 10 -5.22 -14.05 16.27
C SER A 10 -5.61 -14.50 14.86
N GLY A 11 -6.81 -15.08 14.75
CA GLY A 11 -7.41 -15.49 13.49
C GLY A 11 -7.63 -14.28 12.58
N LYS A 12 -7.03 -14.31 11.39
CA LYS A 12 -7.35 -13.38 10.31
C LYS A 12 -8.66 -13.84 9.65
N SER A 13 -9.77 -13.21 10.01
CA SER A 13 -10.97 -13.23 9.18
C SER A 13 -10.63 -12.70 7.78
N PRO A 14 -11.21 -13.24 6.70
CA PRO A 14 -11.02 -12.69 5.37
C PRO A 14 -11.88 -11.42 5.30
N ALA A 15 -11.33 -10.31 5.79
CA ALA A 15 -11.90 -9.00 5.56
C ALA A 15 -12.05 -8.84 4.03
N ARG A 16 -13.29 -8.60 3.57
CA ARG A 16 -13.60 -8.10 2.22
C ARG A 16 -12.49 -7.11 1.88
N LYS A 17 -11.58 -7.45 0.96
CA LYS A 17 -10.43 -6.60 0.64
C LYS A 17 -11.00 -5.28 0.15
N ALA A 18 -11.07 -4.29 1.03
CA ALA A 18 -11.30 -2.92 0.63
C ALA A 18 -10.21 -2.59 -0.38
N VAL A 19 -10.60 -2.08 -1.54
CA VAL A 19 -9.65 -1.74 -2.59
C VAL A 19 -8.67 -0.71 -2.01
N LYS A 20 -7.40 -1.11 -1.92
CA LYS A 20 -6.34 -0.28 -1.36
C LYS A 20 -5.82 0.62 -2.47
N TYR A 21 -6.13 1.90 -2.36
CA TYR A 21 -5.75 2.93 -3.33
C TYR A 21 -4.49 3.68 -2.92
N VAL A 22 -4.15 3.70 -1.63
CA VAL A 22 -2.98 4.43 -1.09
C VAL A 22 -1.91 3.44 -0.66
N TYR A 23 -0.70 3.61 -1.17
CA TYR A 23 0.48 2.82 -0.83
C TYR A 23 1.53 3.71 -0.19
N SER A 24 1.76 3.52 1.10
CA SER A 24 2.71 4.32 1.87
C SER A 24 4.14 3.83 1.68
N PHE A 25 5.10 4.74 1.71
CA PHE A 25 6.53 4.45 1.77
C PHE A 25 7.21 5.42 2.76
N GLY A 26 8.04 4.90 3.65
CA GLY A 26 8.84 5.70 4.57
C GLY A 26 9.51 4.86 5.66
N ASN A 27 10.51 5.43 6.32
CA ASN A 27 11.19 4.81 7.47
C ASN A 27 11.66 3.37 7.23
N GLY A 28 12.20 3.09 6.03
CA GLY A 28 12.67 1.75 5.65
C GLY A 28 11.56 0.72 5.38
N LYS A 29 10.28 1.14 5.31
CA LYS A 29 9.12 0.29 5.01
C LYS A 29 8.33 0.87 3.85
N ALA A 30 7.92 0.03 2.91
CA ALA A 30 6.99 0.40 1.87
C ALA A 30 5.93 -0.69 1.69
N ASP A 31 4.68 -0.27 1.51
CA ASP A 31 3.57 -1.13 1.11
C ASP A 31 3.72 -1.61 -0.34
N GLY A 32 4.40 -0.82 -1.17
CA GLY A 32 4.68 -1.12 -2.58
C GLY A 32 6.02 -1.84 -2.79
N ASN A 33 6.33 -2.15 -4.05
CA ASN A 33 7.64 -2.63 -4.48
C ASN A 33 7.91 -2.26 -5.95
N GLY A 34 9.14 -2.46 -6.41
CA GLY A 34 9.58 -2.16 -7.77
C GLY A 34 8.86 -2.96 -8.88
N LYS A 35 8.14 -4.03 -8.55
CA LYS A 35 7.33 -4.82 -9.49
C LYS A 35 5.94 -4.23 -9.72
N MET A 36 5.44 -3.41 -8.79
CA MET A 36 4.12 -2.77 -8.86
C MET A 36 4.09 -1.53 -9.78
N LYS A 37 4.82 -1.56 -10.90
CA LYS A 37 4.91 -0.42 -11.84
C LYS A 37 3.58 -0.10 -12.51
N SER A 38 2.80 -1.12 -12.85
CA SER A 38 1.48 -0.92 -13.47
C SER A 38 0.47 -0.29 -12.52
N LEU A 39 0.62 -0.52 -11.22
CA LEU A 39 -0.30 -0.05 -10.19
C LEU A 39 0.13 1.28 -9.55
N LEU A 40 1.42 1.47 -9.29
CA LEU A 40 1.98 2.65 -8.60
C LEU A 40 2.65 3.64 -9.57
N GLY A 41 2.72 3.29 -10.86
CA GLY A 41 3.56 3.97 -11.83
C GLY A 41 5.06 3.68 -11.63
N GLY A 42 5.87 4.07 -12.61
CA GLY A 42 7.32 3.87 -12.57
C GLY A 42 8.02 4.60 -11.41
N LYS A 43 7.56 5.81 -11.06
CA LYS A 43 8.12 6.61 -9.95
C LYS A 43 7.76 6.02 -8.58
N GLY A 44 6.47 5.72 -8.35
CA GLY A 44 6.01 5.16 -7.07
C GLY A 44 6.61 3.79 -6.78
N ALA A 45 6.70 2.93 -7.79
CA ALA A 45 7.37 1.63 -7.67
C ALA A 45 8.86 1.77 -7.33
N ASN A 46 9.57 2.72 -7.95
CA ASN A 46 10.99 2.96 -7.67
C ASN A 46 11.22 3.55 -6.27
N LEU A 47 10.38 4.50 -5.84
CA LEU A 47 10.44 5.06 -4.48
C LEU A 47 10.16 4.01 -3.40
N ALA A 48 9.18 3.12 -3.65
CA ALA A 48 8.91 2.01 -2.77
C ALA A 48 10.10 1.04 -2.69
N GLU A 49 10.76 0.75 -3.82
CA GLU A 49 11.96 -0.09 -3.86
C GLU A 49 13.14 0.56 -3.12
N MET A 50 13.39 1.85 -3.36
CA MET A 50 14.42 2.65 -2.68
C MET A 50 14.20 2.66 -1.16
N THR A 51 12.95 2.83 -0.72
CA THR A 51 12.60 2.79 0.70
C THR A 51 12.84 1.39 1.30
N ARG A 52 12.53 0.31 0.57
CA ARG A 52 12.75 -1.07 1.03
C ARG A 52 14.22 -1.43 1.19
N ILE A 53 15.09 -0.89 0.34
CA ILE A 53 16.55 -1.04 0.49
C ILE A 53 17.15 -0.09 1.54
N ARG A 54 16.31 0.56 2.36
CA ARG A 54 16.70 1.46 3.45
C ARG A 54 17.50 2.68 3.00
N LEU A 55 17.30 3.13 1.76
CA LEU A 55 17.76 4.46 1.38
C LEU A 55 16.98 5.52 2.17
N PRO A 56 17.59 6.67 2.48
CA PRO A 56 16.93 7.79 3.14
C PRO A 56 15.94 8.45 2.17
N VAL A 57 14.78 7.84 2.01
CA VAL A 57 13.65 8.38 1.24
C VAL A 57 12.69 9.06 2.21
N PRO A 58 12.33 10.33 1.98
CA PRO A 58 11.30 11.01 2.77
C PRO A 58 10.00 10.21 2.81
N PRO A 59 9.29 10.18 3.95
CA PRO A 59 8.02 9.50 4.04
C PRO A 59 6.99 10.13 3.11
N GLY A 60 6.21 9.30 2.45
CA GLY A 60 5.17 9.71 1.52
C GLY A 60 4.24 8.55 1.17
N PHE A 61 3.41 8.78 0.18
CA PHE A 61 2.49 7.77 -0.32
C PHE A 61 2.31 7.91 -1.84
N THR A 62 1.89 6.83 -2.47
CA THR A 62 1.52 6.78 -3.89
C THR A 62 0.07 6.33 -3.99
N ILE A 63 -0.71 7.08 -4.76
CA ILE A 63 -2.06 6.70 -5.14
C ILE A 63 -1.98 5.80 -6.37
N THR A 64 -2.74 4.71 -6.40
CA THR A 64 -2.73 3.78 -7.52
C THR A 64 -3.24 4.41 -8.81
N THR A 65 -2.79 3.86 -9.95
CA THR A 65 -3.27 4.19 -11.29
C THR A 65 -4.76 3.91 -11.46
N GLU A 66 -5.34 2.99 -10.68
CA GLU A 66 -6.78 2.71 -10.66
C GLU A 66 -7.61 3.93 -10.25
N VAL A 67 -7.10 4.77 -9.35
CA VAL A 67 -7.80 6.02 -8.97
C VAL A 67 -7.82 6.98 -10.15
N CYS A 68 -6.76 7.00 -10.96
CA CYS A 68 -6.74 7.80 -12.19
C CYS A 68 -7.83 7.35 -13.14
N THR A 69 -7.94 6.03 -13.39
CA THR A 69 -9.03 5.47 -14.21
C THR A 69 -10.41 5.81 -13.63
N TYR A 70 -10.60 5.57 -12.33
CA TYR A 70 -11.86 5.89 -11.65
C TYR A 70 -12.23 7.37 -11.82
N PHE A 71 -11.27 8.27 -11.65
CA PHE A 71 -11.49 9.70 -11.76
C PHE A 71 -12.01 10.09 -13.14
N TYR A 72 -11.42 9.55 -14.21
CA TYR A 72 -11.91 9.82 -15.56
C TYR A 72 -13.28 9.19 -15.83
N ASP A 73 -13.54 7.98 -15.33
CA ASP A 73 -14.81 7.27 -15.52
C ASP A 73 -15.98 7.87 -14.70
N HIS A 74 -15.69 8.51 -13.58
CA HIS A 74 -16.69 9.03 -12.63
C HIS A 74 -16.76 10.56 -12.63
N ASN A 75 -16.74 11.19 -13.80
CA ASN A 75 -16.90 12.66 -13.94
C ASN A 75 -15.90 13.47 -13.10
N ARG A 76 -14.64 13.04 -13.02
CA ARG A 76 -13.58 13.71 -12.25
C ARG A 76 -13.87 13.73 -10.74
N THR A 77 -14.51 12.68 -10.25
CA THR A 77 -14.73 12.48 -8.81
C THR A 77 -13.81 11.38 -8.27
N TYR A 78 -13.51 11.46 -6.98
CA TYR A 78 -12.71 10.45 -6.30
C TYR A 78 -13.61 9.43 -5.60
N PRO A 79 -13.17 8.16 -5.47
CA PRO A 79 -13.92 7.19 -4.70
C PRO A 79 -13.90 7.63 -3.23
N ALA A 80 -15.06 7.61 -2.55
CA ALA A 80 -15.15 8.00 -1.14
C ALA A 80 -14.25 7.16 -0.19
N ALA A 81 -13.81 5.99 -0.66
CA ALA A 81 -12.85 5.15 0.03
C ALA A 81 -11.40 5.68 -0.03
N LEU A 82 -11.08 6.61 -0.93
CA LEU A 82 -9.77 7.24 -1.05
C LEU A 82 -9.50 8.19 0.13
N ASP A 83 -10.46 9.07 0.44
CA ASP A 83 -10.37 10.02 1.56
C ASP A 83 -10.12 9.33 2.91
N ARG A 84 -10.60 8.09 3.07
CA ARG A 84 -10.40 7.31 4.30
C ARG A 84 -9.02 6.64 4.38
N GLN A 85 -8.23 6.70 3.31
CA GLN A 85 -6.94 5.99 3.19
C GLN A 85 -5.73 6.94 3.15
N ILE A 86 -5.95 8.24 2.96
CA ILE A 86 -4.96 9.31 3.12
C ILE A 86 -4.86 9.74 4.59
#